data_AF-A0A7S1DTL4-F1
#
_entry.id   AF-A0A7S1DTL4-F1
#
_cell.length_a   1.000
_cell.length_b   1.000
_cell.length_c   1.000
_cell.angle_alpha   90.00
_cell.angle_beta   90.00
_cell.angle_gamma   90.00
#
_symmetry.space_group_name_H-M   'P 1'
#
loop_
_entity.id
_entity.type
_entity.pdbx_description
1 polymer ?
#
loop_
_entity_poly.entity_id
_entity_poly.type
_entity_poly.pdbx_seq_one_letter_code
_entity_poly.pdbx_strand_id
1 'polypeptide(L)'
;KREREEEERREVEQRLERLRATVAPNVPNDPNRHWAHTEALQAHELAAQQGERETGRRVYATNDKNYYDGYTMKQLMSDTRMRLAVALHDRGLDGTKAGREAMMQVPGSLIPRKDMFTSEQLGRAAAMVVPDNALRAGTVNS
;
A
#
# COMPACT_ATOMS: atom_id res chain seq x y z
N LYS A 1 -2.77 -57.21 -25.99
CA LYS A 1 -3.53 -55.97 -25.66
C LYS A 1 -3.19 -55.46 -24.26
N ARG A 2 -3.27 -56.28 -23.21
CA ARG A 2 -2.90 -55.89 -21.83
C ARG A 2 -1.44 -55.45 -21.66
N GLU A 3 -0.49 -56.14 -22.30
CA GLU A 3 0.95 -55.78 -22.22
C GLU A 3 1.25 -54.39 -22.80
N ARG A 4 0.57 -54.00 -23.90
CA ARG A 4 0.73 -52.65 -24.48
C ARG A 4 0.14 -51.56 -23.58
N GLU A 5 -0.98 -51.82 -22.93
CA GLU A 5 -1.56 -50.88 -21.95
C GLU A 5 -0.68 -50.72 -20.71
N GLU A 6 0.02 -51.78 -20.28
CA GLU A 6 0.98 -51.71 -19.17
C GLU A 6 2.24 -50.93 -19.56
N GLU A 7 2.74 -51.10 -20.79
CA GLU A 7 3.87 -50.32 -21.31
C GLU A 7 3.52 -48.83 -21.44
N GLU A 8 2.37 -48.50 -22.03
CA GLU A 8 1.89 -47.12 -22.13
C GLU A 8 1.73 -46.45 -20.75
N ARG A 9 1.22 -47.17 -19.75
CA ARG A 9 1.11 -46.67 -18.37
C ARG A 9 2.47 -46.36 -17.76
N ARG A 10 3.47 -47.23 -17.96
CA ARG A 10 4.83 -47.01 -17.46
C ARG A 10 5.49 -45.81 -18.12
N GLU A 11 5.30 -45.63 -19.43
CA GLU A 11 5.82 -44.46 -20.15
C GLU A 11 5.21 -43.14 -19.64
N VAL A 12 3.90 -43.14 -19.39
CA VAL A 12 3.19 -41.99 -18.82
C VAL A 12 3.67 -41.72 -17.39
N GLU A 13 3.83 -42.75 -16.55
CA GLU A 13 4.34 -42.61 -15.18
C GLU A 13 5.77 -42.04 -15.15
N GLN A 14 6.66 -42.52 -16.01
CA GLN A 14 8.03 -41.98 -16.12
C GLN A 14 8.04 -40.52 -16.57
N ARG A 15 7.18 -40.16 -17.53
CA ARG A 15 7.06 -38.77 -17.98
C ARG A 15 6.53 -37.87 -16.86
N LEU A 16 5.56 -38.34 -16.10
CA LEU A 16 4.99 -37.62 -14.96
C LEU A 16 6.02 -37.46 -13.83
N GLU A 17 6.83 -38.48 -13.56
CA GLU A 17 7.87 -38.41 -12.52
C GLU A 17 8.95 -37.38 -12.87
N ARG A 18 9.37 -37.31 -14.14
CA ARG A 18 10.28 -36.24 -14.62
C ARG A 18 9.65 -34.86 -14.46
N LEU A 19 8.38 -34.69 -14.82
CA LEU A 19 7.67 -33.42 -14.64
C LEU A 19 7.54 -33.03 -13.17
N ARG A 20 7.28 -33.99 -12.29
CA ARG A 20 7.24 -33.77 -10.83
C ARG A 20 8.60 -33.30 -10.33
N ALA A 21 9.70 -33.90 -10.78
CA ALA A 21 11.04 -33.46 -10.39
C ALA A 21 11.35 -32.03 -10.87
N THR A 22 10.90 -31.63 -12.07
CA THR A 22 11.14 -30.28 -12.61
C THR A 22 10.30 -29.20 -11.91
N VAL A 23 9.05 -29.52 -11.54
CA VAL A 23 8.09 -28.55 -10.98
C VAL A 23 8.04 -28.62 -9.45
N ALA A 24 8.67 -29.62 -8.82
CA ALA A 24 8.65 -29.79 -7.38
C ALA A 24 9.19 -28.52 -6.69
N PRO A 25 8.42 -27.89 -5.80
CA PRO A 25 8.90 -26.77 -5.03
C PRO A 25 10.02 -27.25 -4.09
N ASN A 26 11.13 -26.51 -4.04
CA ASN A 26 12.26 -26.82 -3.17
C ASN A 26 11.94 -26.49 -1.71
N VAL A 27 11.13 -27.34 -1.06
CA VAL A 27 10.70 -27.15 0.32
C VAL A 27 10.73 -28.50 1.06
N PRO A 28 11.07 -28.54 2.36
CA PRO A 28 11.06 -29.78 3.12
C PRO A 28 9.70 -30.49 3.06
N ASN A 29 9.76 -31.82 2.93
CA ASN A 29 8.58 -32.67 2.95
C ASN A 29 8.09 -32.86 4.39
N ASP A 30 7.43 -31.84 4.94
CA ASP A 30 6.86 -31.83 6.29
C ASP A 30 5.31 -31.85 6.22
N PRO A 31 4.65 -32.91 6.71
CA PRO A 31 3.19 -33.01 6.70
C PRO A 31 2.50 -31.94 7.55
N ASN A 32 3.16 -31.37 8.56
CA ASN A 32 2.58 -30.35 9.44
C ASN A 32 2.78 -28.91 8.92
N ARG A 33 3.44 -28.73 7.77
CA ARG A 33 3.73 -27.41 7.16
C ARG A 33 2.50 -26.52 6.97
N HIS A 34 1.34 -27.11 6.71
CA HIS A 34 0.10 -26.37 6.50
C HIS A 34 -0.41 -25.66 7.76
N TRP A 35 0.03 -26.09 8.95
CA TRP A 35 -0.26 -25.42 10.22
C TRP A 35 0.81 -24.39 10.61
N ALA A 36 1.97 -24.40 9.96
CA ALA A 36 3.03 -23.45 10.26
C ALA A 36 2.67 -22.05 9.74
N HIS A 37 3.04 -21.02 10.51
CA HIS A 37 2.91 -19.65 10.05
C HIS A 37 3.70 -19.46 8.76
N THR A 38 3.05 -18.99 7.70
CA THR A 38 3.72 -18.60 6.47
C THR A 38 4.63 -17.40 6.72
N GLU A 39 5.67 -17.23 5.89
CA GLU A 39 6.57 -16.06 5.99
C GLU A 39 5.78 -14.73 5.95
N ALA A 40 4.71 -14.68 5.16
CA ALA A 40 3.82 -13.53 5.09
C ALA A 40 3.10 -13.26 6.42
N LEU A 41 2.61 -14.32 7.09
CA LEU A 41 1.95 -14.18 8.38
C LEU A 41 2.96 -13.78 9.47
N GLN A 42 4.17 -14.33 9.46
CA GLN A 42 5.23 -13.94 10.38
C GLN A 42 5.65 -12.48 10.19
N ALA A 43 5.79 -12.02 8.94
CA ALA A 43 6.09 -10.63 8.63
C ALA A 43 4.99 -9.67 9.12
N HIS A 44 3.73 -10.05 8.95
CA HIS A 44 2.60 -9.29 9.45
C HIS A 44 2.57 -9.24 10.99
N GLU A 45 2.78 -10.37 11.67
CA GLU A 45 2.83 -10.42 13.13
C GLU A 45 4.00 -9.62 13.71
N LEU A 46 5.17 -9.65 13.06
CA LEU A 46 6.32 -8.82 13.43
C LEU A 46 6.01 -7.32 13.26
N ALA A 47 5.35 -6.93 12.16
CA ALA A 47 4.91 -5.56 11.96
C ALA A 47 3.91 -5.12 13.07
N ALA A 48 2.96 -5.98 13.41
CA ALA A 48 2.00 -5.73 14.48
C ALA A 48 2.67 -5.60 15.87
N GLN A 49 3.67 -6.45 16.17
CA GLN A 49 4.40 -6.44 17.45
C GLN A 49 5.34 -5.23 17.60
N GLN A 50 5.88 -4.69 16.50
CA GLN A 50 6.68 -3.45 16.52
C GLN A 50 5.84 -2.17 16.68
N GLY A 51 4.56 -2.29 17.02
CA GLY A 51 3.71 -1.19 17.49
C GLY A 51 2.64 -0.73 16.52
N GLU A 52 2.32 -1.52 15.48
CA GLU A 52 1.16 -1.26 14.61
C GLU A 52 -0.07 -2.00 15.11
N ARG A 53 -0.60 -1.56 16.25
CA ARG A 53 -2.03 -1.65 16.48
C ARG A 53 -2.57 -0.24 16.27
N GLU A 54 -3.36 -0.09 15.21
CA GLU A 54 -4.08 1.11 14.76
C GLU A 54 -4.79 1.81 15.91
N THR A 55 -4.05 2.56 16.71
CA THR A 55 -4.61 3.62 17.53
C THR A 55 -4.59 4.83 16.62
N GLY A 56 -5.77 5.38 16.31
CA GLY A 56 -5.95 6.55 15.45
C GLY A 56 -5.10 7.78 15.78
N ARG A 57 -4.32 7.74 16.89
CA ARG A 57 -3.22 8.66 17.22
C ARG A 57 -2.08 8.68 16.19
N ARG A 58 -1.76 7.58 15.50
CA ARG A 58 -0.64 7.58 14.52
C ARG A 58 -0.94 8.37 13.25
N VAL A 59 -2.21 8.51 12.87
CA VAL A 59 -2.63 9.32 11.71
C VAL A 59 -2.11 10.76 11.86
N TYR A 60 -2.16 11.31 13.07
CA TYR A 60 -1.72 12.68 13.35
C TYR A 60 -0.27 12.79 13.82
N ALA A 61 0.45 11.68 13.98
CA ALA A 61 1.82 11.68 14.47
C ALA A 61 2.79 12.04 13.33
N THR A 62 3.13 13.32 13.20
CA THR A 62 3.95 13.94 12.15
C THR A 62 5.42 13.51 12.07
N ASN A 63 5.88 12.54 12.87
CA ASN A 63 7.27 12.10 12.84
C ASN A 63 7.61 11.46 11.49
N ASP A 64 8.70 11.89 10.85
CA ASP A 64 9.15 11.42 9.53
C ASP A 64 9.42 9.92 9.41
N LYS A 65 9.57 9.22 10.56
CA LYS A 65 9.77 7.76 10.62
C LYS A 65 8.47 6.97 10.65
N ASN A 66 7.33 7.64 10.70
CA ASN A 66 6.03 6.98 10.74
C ASN A 66 5.54 6.73 9.31
N TYR A 67 5.21 5.47 9.06
CA TYR A 67 4.45 5.05 7.90
C TYR A 67 3.00 4.85 8.34
N TYR A 68 2.05 5.18 7.47
CA TYR A 68 0.65 4.87 7.65
C TYR A 68 0.14 4.24 6.36
N ASP A 69 -0.34 3.00 6.46
CA ASP A 69 -0.88 2.24 5.32
C ASP A 69 0.04 2.23 4.09
N GLY A 70 1.35 2.06 4.33
CA GLY A 70 2.37 2.05 3.27
C GLY A 70 2.78 3.42 2.72
N TYR A 71 2.19 4.52 3.19
CA TYR A 71 2.58 5.88 2.82
C TYR A 71 3.52 6.50 3.86
N THR A 72 4.54 7.21 3.38
CA THR A 72 5.38 8.06 4.24
C THR A 72 4.58 9.25 4.76
N MET A 73 4.91 9.74 5.95
CA MET A 73 4.27 10.96 6.49
C MET A 73 4.41 12.16 5.54
N LYS A 74 5.55 12.27 4.83
CA LYS A 74 5.75 13.30 3.79
C LYS A 74 4.73 13.19 2.65
N GLN A 75 4.37 11.98 2.22
CA GLN A 75 3.34 11.76 1.20
C GLN A 75 1.95 12.09 1.74
N LEU A 76 1.64 11.74 2.98
CA LEU A 76 0.35 12.08 3.60
C LEU A 76 0.18 13.59 3.76
N MET A 77 1.22 14.27 4.23
CA MET A 77 1.22 15.73 4.42
C MET A 77 1.22 16.53 3.11
N SER A 78 1.39 15.88 1.96
CA SER A 78 1.15 16.53 0.67
C SER A 78 -0.34 16.83 0.44
N ASP A 79 -1.25 16.08 1.08
CA ASP A 79 -2.67 16.35 1.00
C ASP A 79 -3.07 17.54 1.91
N THR A 80 -3.68 18.55 1.32
CA THR A 80 -4.18 19.75 2.02
C THR A 80 -5.24 19.42 3.07
N ARG A 81 -6.09 18.44 2.81
CA ARG A 81 -7.12 17.99 3.76
C ARG A 81 -6.48 17.25 4.94
N MET A 82 -5.42 16.50 4.71
CA MET A 82 -4.67 15.82 5.76
C MET A 82 -3.94 16.83 6.67
N ARG A 83 -3.28 17.83 6.08
CA ARG A 83 -2.65 18.93 6.85
C ARG A 83 -3.66 19.67 7.73
N LEU A 84 -4.85 19.95 7.20
CA LEU A 84 -5.91 20.59 7.99
C LEU A 84 -6.37 19.69 9.13
N ALA A 85 -6.56 18.40 8.89
CA ALA A 85 -6.98 17.46 9.93
C ALA A 85 -5.98 17.40 11.09
N VAL A 86 -4.69 17.38 10.79
CA VAL A 86 -3.60 17.43 11.79
C VAL A 86 -3.63 18.74 12.56
N ALA A 87 -3.75 19.89 11.87
CA ALA A 87 -3.82 21.19 12.52
C ALA A 87 -5.04 21.34 13.44
N LEU A 88 -6.20 20.77 13.06
CA LEU A 88 -7.40 20.77 13.90
C LEU A 88 -7.21 19.89 15.13
N HIS A 89 -6.59 18.72 14.97
CA HIS A 89 -6.27 17.82 16.08
C HIS A 89 -5.28 18.45 17.06
N ASP A 90 -4.21 19.08 16.58
CA ASP A 90 -3.22 19.78 17.42
C ASP A 90 -3.82 20.93 18.23
N ARG A 91 -4.92 21.51 17.74
CA ARG A 91 -5.68 22.57 18.43
C ARG A 91 -6.86 22.05 19.26
N GLY A 92 -7.07 20.73 19.31
CA GLY A 92 -8.18 20.11 20.03
C GLY A 92 -9.56 20.49 19.46
N LEU A 93 -9.61 20.88 18.18
CA LEU A 93 -10.84 21.22 17.46
C LEU A 93 -11.36 20.03 16.64
N ASP A 94 -10.69 18.89 16.69
CA ASP A 94 -11.13 17.64 16.11
C ASP A 94 -12.46 17.19 16.73
N GLY A 95 -13.44 16.85 15.89
CA GLY A 95 -14.80 16.48 16.32
C GLY A 95 -15.74 17.65 16.61
N THR A 96 -15.26 18.89 16.69
CA THR A 96 -16.13 20.07 16.84
C THR A 96 -16.97 20.33 15.58
N LYS A 97 -18.08 21.07 15.73
CA LYS A 97 -18.91 21.48 14.56
C LYS A 97 -18.10 22.35 13.59
N ALA A 98 -17.37 23.33 14.11
CA ALA A 98 -16.51 24.21 13.31
C ALA A 98 -15.40 23.45 12.58
N GLY A 99 -14.74 22.49 13.25
CA GLY A 99 -13.73 21.64 12.61
C GLY A 99 -14.31 20.79 11.49
N ARG A 100 -15.52 20.23 11.67
CA ARG A 100 -16.22 19.47 10.62
C ARG A 100 -16.61 20.33 9.42
N GLU A 101 -17.13 21.54 9.67
CA GLU A 101 -17.46 22.50 8.61
C GLU A 101 -16.22 22.90 7.81
N ALA A 102 -15.09 23.19 8.48
CA ALA A 102 -13.83 23.50 7.83
C ALA A 102 -13.34 22.33 6.94
N MET A 103 -13.45 21.09 7.43
CA MET A 103 -13.07 19.88 6.67
C MET A 103 -13.96 19.60 5.45
N MET A 104 -15.22 20.04 5.47
CA MET A 104 -16.14 19.91 4.33
C MET A 104 -15.84 20.90 3.20
N GLN A 105 -15.28 22.06 3.53
CA GLN A 105 -14.93 23.09 2.55
C GLN A 105 -13.65 22.77 1.77
N VAL A 106 -12.76 21.93 2.33
CA VAL A 106 -11.52 21.55 1.66
C VAL A 106 -11.78 20.42 0.66
N PRO A 107 -11.47 20.62 -0.64
CA PRO A 107 -11.58 19.57 -1.63
C PRO A 107 -10.60 18.44 -1.27
N GLY A 108 -11.09 17.20 -1.27
CA GLY A 108 -10.22 16.04 -1.10
C GLY A 108 -9.31 15.87 -2.30
N SER A 109 -8.05 15.48 -2.08
CA SER A 109 -7.18 14.99 -3.14
C SER A 109 -7.66 13.60 -3.56
N LEU A 110 -8.71 13.55 -4.37
CA LEU A 110 -9.02 12.34 -5.12
C LEU A 110 -7.96 12.24 -6.19
N ILE A 111 -6.80 11.65 -5.87
CA ILE A 111 -5.88 11.17 -6.90
C ILE A 111 -6.67 10.09 -7.63
N PRO A 112 -7.09 10.38 -8.87
CA PRO A 112 -7.98 9.47 -9.52
C PRO A 112 -7.14 8.27 -10.00
N ARG A 113 -7.69 7.06 -9.89
CA ARG A 113 -6.90 5.84 -10.10
C ARG A 113 -6.32 5.81 -11.52
N LYS A 114 -5.05 5.41 -11.67
CA LYS A 114 -4.32 5.41 -12.96
C LYS A 114 -5.03 4.63 -14.07
N ASP A 115 -5.79 3.60 -13.72
CA ASP A 115 -6.57 2.77 -14.64
C ASP A 115 -7.87 3.42 -15.13
N MET A 116 -8.30 4.52 -14.52
CA MET A 116 -9.50 5.27 -14.93
C MET A 116 -9.21 6.39 -15.94
N PHE A 117 -7.95 6.56 -16.36
CA PHE A 117 -7.56 7.59 -17.32
C PHE A 117 -7.13 7.01 -18.65
N THR A 118 -7.53 7.68 -19.73
CA THR A 118 -6.85 7.53 -21.01
C THR A 118 -5.46 8.17 -20.93
N SER A 119 -4.52 7.70 -21.77
CA SER A 119 -3.14 8.19 -21.81
C SER A 119 -3.04 9.71 -21.99
N GLU A 120 -3.97 10.34 -22.70
CA GLU A 120 -4.03 11.79 -22.86
C GLU A 120 -4.42 12.54 -21.58
N GLN A 121 -5.29 11.96 -20.75
CA GLN A 121 -5.74 12.57 -19.50
C GLN A 121 -4.66 12.50 -18.41
N LEU A 122 -3.84 11.44 -18.40
CA LEU A 122 -2.65 11.33 -17.55
C LEU A 122 -1.62 12.42 -17.86
N GLY A 123 -1.45 12.77 -19.14
CA GLY A 123 -0.55 13.86 -19.55
C GLY A 123 -1.01 15.24 -19.08
N ARG A 124 -2.32 15.49 -18.99
CA ARG A 124 -2.89 16.76 -18.49
C ARG A 124 -2.86 16.87 -16.96
N ALA A 125 -3.09 15.78 -16.23
CA ALA A 125 -3.05 15.78 -14.77
C ALA A 125 -1.63 16.10 -14.23
N ALA A 126 -0.59 15.62 -14.92
CA ALA A 126 0.80 15.97 -14.60
C ALA A 126 1.12 17.46 -14.83
N ALA A 127 0.39 18.14 -15.74
CA ALA A 127 0.59 19.55 -16.06
C ALA A 127 -0.18 20.52 -15.13
N MET A 128 -1.14 20.03 -14.34
CA MET A 128 -1.91 20.83 -13.36
C MET A 128 -1.29 20.85 -11.96
N VAL A 129 -0.25 20.06 -11.70
CA VAL A 129 0.57 20.17 -10.48
C VAL A 129 1.45 21.42 -10.65
N VAL A 130 0.95 22.56 -10.17
CA VAL A 130 1.69 23.82 -10.11
C VAL A 130 3.00 23.56 -9.34
N PRO A 131 4.19 23.83 -9.92
CA PRO A 131 5.41 23.78 -9.14
C PRO A 131 5.35 24.89 -8.09
N ASP A 132 5.46 24.48 -6.83
CA ASP A 132 5.31 25.29 -5.60
C ASP A 132 6.45 26.33 -5.39
N ASN A 133 6.99 26.89 -6.47
CA ASN A 133 8.18 27.75 -6.46
C ASN A 133 7.93 29.20 -6.89
N ALA A 134 6.68 29.67 -6.88
CA ALA A 134 6.30 31.01 -7.35
C ALA A 134 5.99 32.04 -6.24
N LEU A 135 6.15 31.72 -4.95
CA LEU A 135 5.81 32.63 -3.83
C LEU A 135 7.01 33.19 -3.06
N ARG A 136 8.24 33.08 -3.60
CA ARG A 136 9.47 33.57 -2.94
C ARG A 136 10.31 34.50 -3.82
N ALA A 137 9.68 35.46 -4.48
CA ALA A 137 10.41 36.58 -5.09
C ALA A 137 9.52 37.83 -5.20
N GLY A 138 9.91 38.90 -4.49
CA GLY A 138 9.31 40.24 -4.54
C GLY A 138 8.10 40.37 -3.62
N THR A 139 8.13 41.13 -2.53
CA THR A 139 8.44 42.56 -2.51
C THR A 139 9.08 42.98 -1.18
N VAL A 140 10.36 43.35 -1.24
CA VAL A 140 10.90 44.40 -0.37
C VAL A 140 11.03 45.60 -1.27
N ASN A 141 10.27 46.66 -1.02
CA ASN A 141 10.66 48.01 -1.39
C ASN A 141 9.76 49.05 -0.70
N SER A 142 10.46 49.95 0.01
CA SER A 142 10.08 51.25 0.57
C SER A 142 9.20 51.25 1.81
#